data_AF-A0A7H4LRY7-F1
#
_entry.id   AF-A0A7H4LRY7-F1
#
_cell.length_a   1.000
_cell.length_b   1.000
_cell.length_c   1.000
_cell.angle_alpha   90.00
_cell.angle_beta   90.00
_cell.angle_gamma   90.00
#
_symmetry.space_group_name_H-M   'P 1'
#
loop_
_entity.id
_entity.type
_entity.pdbx_description
1 polymer ?
#
loop_
_entity_poly.entity_id
_entity_poly.type
_entity_poly.pdbx_seq_one_letter_code
_entity_poly.pdbx_strand_id
1 'polypeptide(L)' 'MLIDNIAPPGMKASYFSAQSLGWLGAAFNPMLTGTILTHLPHWSLFVILMLAIIAAWLMIFRGMNVRPWNGSAVARA' A
#
# COMPACT_ATOMS: atom_id res chain seq x y z
N MET A 1 16.94 -3.18 -0.99
CA MET A 1 15.50 -3.16 -1.37
C MET A 1 15.10 -1.75 -1.77
N LEU A 2 14.02 -1.55 -2.55
CA LEU A 2 13.65 -0.22 -3.08
C LEU A 2 13.55 0.86 -1.98
N ILE A 3 13.09 0.47 -0.78
CA ILE A 3 13.05 1.32 0.42
C ILE A 3 14.43 1.92 0.78
N ASP A 4 15.52 1.16 0.64
CA ASP A 4 16.88 1.61 0.99
C ASP A 4 17.35 2.77 0.11
N ASN A 5 16.83 2.84 -1.12
CA ASN A 5 17.18 3.87 -2.10
C ASN A 5 16.28 5.12 -2.02
N ILE A 6 15.13 5.04 -1.34
CA ILE A 6 14.13 6.12 -1.28
C ILE A 6 14.03 6.75 0.12
N ALA A 7 14.39 6.02 1.18
CA ALA A 7 14.24 6.49 2.55
C ALA A 7 15.29 7.55 2.94
N PRO A 8 14.89 8.75 3.40
CA PRO A 8 15.80 9.74 3.98
C PRO A 8 16.54 9.20 5.23
N PRO A 9 17.72 9.77 5.57
CA PRO A 9 18.41 9.46 6.82
C PRO A 9 17.47 9.61 8.03
N GLY A 10 17.39 8.60 8.91
CA GLY A 10 16.50 8.58 10.07
C GLY A 10 15.07 8.06 9.81
N MET A 11 14.61 7.95 8.56
CA MET A 11 13.23 7.49 8.24
C MET A 11 13.13 6.03 7.79
N LYS A 12 14.26 5.31 7.70
CA LYS A 12 14.31 3.92 7.20
C LYS A 12 13.33 2.99 7.90
N ALA A 13 13.22 3.06 9.23
CA ALA A 13 12.31 2.23 10.02
C ALA A 13 10.83 2.44 9.62
N SER A 14 10.42 3.69 9.39
CA SER A 14 9.05 3.99 8.96
C SER A 14 8.78 3.46 7.55
N TYR A 15 9.75 3.61 6.63
CA TYR A 15 9.64 3.07 5.27
C TYR A 15 9.59 1.54 5.26
N PHE A 16 10.37 0.86 6.11
CA PHE A 16 10.29 -0.60 6.29
C PHE A 16 8.96 -1.05 6.88
N SER A 17 8.40 -0.30 7.83
CA SER A 17 7.07 -0.58 8.38
C SER A 17 5.97 -0.38 7.33
N ALA A 18 6.11 0.57 6.40
CA ALA A 18 5.19 0.71 5.29
C ALA A 18 5.33 -0.47 4.30
N GLN A 19 6.54 -0.99 4.09
CA GLN A 19 6.76 -2.18 3.26
C GLN A 19 6.10 -3.43 3.87
N SER A 20 6.04 -3.54 5.20
CA SER A 20 5.39 -4.68 5.86
C SER A 20 3.88 -4.77 5.59
N LEU A 21 3.23 -3.66 5.22
CA LEU A 21 1.84 -3.66 4.79
C LEU A 21 1.58 -4.52 3.55
N GLY A 22 2.58 -4.66 2.66
CA GLY A 22 2.48 -5.59 1.53
C GLY A 22 2.33 -7.04 1.98
N TRP A 23 3.04 -7.43 3.03
CA TRP A 23 2.93 -8.76 3.64
C TRP A 23 1.61 -8.96 4.38
N LEU A 24 1.12 -7.92 5.06
CA LEU A 24 -0.22 -7.94 5.67
C LEU A 24 -1.31 -8.15 4.62
N GLY A 25 -1.25 -7.41 3.51
CA GLY A 25 -2.18 -7.58 2.39
C GLY A 25 -2.13 -8.98 1.79
N ALA A 26 -0.93 -9.55 1.63
CA ALA A 26 -0.76 -10.92 1.14
C ALA A 26 -1.39 -11.96 2.09
N ALA A 27 -1.23 -11.79 3.40
CA ALA A 27 -1.85 -12.67 4.39
C ALA A 27 -3.39 -12.53 4.43
N PHE A 28 -3.91 -11.33 4.23
CA PHE A 28 -5.35 -11.06 4.26
C PHE A 28 -6.07 -11.52 2.99
N ASN A 29 -5.36 -11.61 1.86
CA ASN A 29 -5.93 -11.92 0.55
C ASN A 29 -6.66 -13.29 0.51
N PRO A 30 -6.09 -14.42 0.98
CA PRO A 30 -6.81 -15.70 1.03
C PRO A 30 -8.07 -15.66 1.89
N MET A 31 -8.06 -14.91 3.00
CA MET A 31 -9.23 -14.76 3.86
C MET A 31 -10.34 -14.01 3.12
N LEU A 32 -10.02 -12.85 2.53
CA LEU A 32 -11.00 -12.02 1.83
C LEU A 32 -11.56 -12.73 0.59
N THR A 33 -10.69 -13.34 -0.22
CA THR A 33 -11.09 -14.06 -1.43
C THR A 33 -11.86 -15.34 -1.10
N GLY A 34 -11.51 -16.05 -0.02
CA GLY A 34 -12.30 -17.17 0.51
C GLY A 34 -13.71 -16.75 0.92
N THR A 35 -13.86 -15.64 1.65
CA THR A 35 -15.18 -15.10 2.01
C THR A 35 -15.99 -14.71 0.76
N ILE A 36 -15.37 -14.05 -0.22
CA ILE A 36 -16.04 -13.68 -1.47
C ILE A 36 -16.57 -14.93 -2.19
N LEU A 37 -15.74 -15.96 -2.35
CA LEU A 37 -16.15 -17.20 -3.03
C LEU A 37 -17.19 -18.02 -2.26
N THR A 38 -17.31 -17.80 -0.95
CA THR A 38 -18.30 -18.49 -0.09
C THR A 38 -19.69 -17.86 -0.24
N HIS A 39 -19.77 -16.54 -0.43
CA HIS A 39 -21.04 -15.80 -0.37
C HIS A 39 -21.48 -15.18 -1.70
N LEU A 40 -20.56 -15.02 -2.66
CA LEU A 40 -20.84 -14.40 -3.95
C LEU A 40 -20.53 -15.35 -5.12
N PRO A 41 -21.10 -15.08 -6.32
CA PRO A 41 -20.75 -15.83 -7.53
C PRO A 41 -19.26 -15.76 -7.86
N HIS A 42 -18.66 -16.85 -8.33
CA HIS A 42 -17.22 -16.94 -8.62
C HIS A 42 -16.67 -15.84 -9.55
N TRP A 43 -17.48 -15.33 -10.49
CA TRP A 43 -17.06 -14.24 -11.38
C TRP A 43 -16.82 -12.91 -10.64
N SER A 44 -17.49 -12.69 -9.49
CA SER A 44 -17.39 -11.45 -8.74
C SER A 44 -16.00 -11.24 -8.17
N LEU A 45 -15.26 -12.31 -7.86
CA LEU A 45 -13.88 -12.26 -7.41
C LEU A 45 -13.01 -11.44 -8.37
N PHE A 46 -13.08 -11.77 -9.66
CA PHE A 46 -12.27 -11.10 -10.68
C PHE A 46 -12.64 -9.63 -10.84
N VAL A 47 -13.93 -9.31 -10.79
CA VAL A 47 -14.40 -7.92 -10.86
C VAL A 47 -13.93 -7.12 -9.65
N ILE A 48 -14.04 -7.67 -8.44
CA ILE A 48 -13.57 -7.02 -7.22
C ILE A 48 -12.05 -6.79 -7.27
N LEU A 49 -11.27 -7.77 -7.70
CA LEU A 49 -9.81 -7.65 -7.81
C LEU A 49 -9.40 -6.60 -8.86
N MET A 50 -10.09 -6.55 -10.01
CA MET A 50 -9.86 -5.51 -11.01
C MET A 50 -10.10 -4.11 -10.43
N LEU A 51 -11.23 -3.92 -9.72
CA LEU A 51 -11.55 -2.65 -9.07
C LEU A 51 -10.53 -2.28 -7.98
N ALA A 52 -10.07 -3.25 -7.20
CA ALA A 52 -9.06 -3.03 -6.16
C ALA A 52 -7.72 -2.58 -6.76
N ILE A 53 -7.28 -3.19 -7.87
CA ILE A 53 -6.05 -2.80 -8.57
C ILE A 53 -6.19 -1.39 -9.15
N ILE A 54 -7.33 -1.07 -9.77
CA ILE A 54 -7.59 0.29 -10.28
C ILE A 54 -7.56 1.31 -9.13
N ALA A 55 -8.19 1.00 -8.00
CA ALA A 55 -8.16 1.87 -6.82
C ALA A 55 -6.74 2.09 -6.28
N ALA A 56 -5.94 1.02 -6.18
CA ALA A 56 -4.54 1.10 -5.77
C ALA A 56 -3.71 1.95 -6.75
N TRP A 57 -3.96 1.83 -8.05
CA TRP A 57 -3.31 2.64 -9.08
C TRP A 57 -3.69 4.13 -8.96
N LEU A 58 -4.95 4.45 -8.71
CA LEU A 58 -5.39 5.83 -8.43
C LEU A 58 -4.73 6.41 -7.18
N MET A 59 -4.50 5.60 -6.16
CA MET A 59 -3.77 6.02 -4.96
C MET A 59 -2.31 6.40 -5.26
N ILE A 60 -1.66 5.77 -6.24
CA ILE A 60 -0.30 6.15 -6.67
C ILE A 60 -0.31 7.56 -7.24
N PHE A 61 -1.24 7.89 -8.16
CA PHE A 61 -1.37 9.25 -8.68
C PHE A 61 -1.67 10.26 -7.59
N ARG A 62 -2.55 9.90 -6.65
CA ARG A 62 -2.86 10.77 -5.51
C ARG A 62 -1.61 11.02 -4.66
N GLY A 63 -0.80 9.98 -4.40
CA GLY A 63 0.46 10.07 -3.67
C GLY A 63 1.49 10.97 -4.36
N MET A 64 1.62 10.89 -5.69
CA MET A 64 2.52 11.76 -6.46
C MET A 64 2.12 13.24 -6.42
N ASN A 65 0.83 13.55 -6.19
CA ASN A 65 0.33 14.92 -6.06
C ASN A 65 0.46 15.48 -4.63
N VAL A 66 0.88 14.68 -3.65
CA VAL A 66 1.11 15.19 -2.28
C VAL A 66 2.37 16.04 -2.27
N ARG A 67 2.28 17.24 -1.67
CA ARG A 67 3.42 18.16 -1.56
C ARG A 67 4.60 17.47 -0.86
N PRO A 68 5.84 17.61 -1.36
CA PRO A 68 7.02 17.13 -0.66
C PRO A 68 7.07 17.77 0.73
N TRP A 69 7.31 16.95 1.75
CA TRP A 69 7.47 17.43 3.12
C TRP A 69 8.72 18.34 3.20
N ASN A 70 8.53 19.64 3.48
CA ASN A 70 9.65 20.56 3.74
C ASN A 70 10.29 20.20 5.09
N GLY A 71 11.40 19.47 5.05
CA GLY A 71 12.13 18.93 6.21
C GLY A 71 12.77 19.94 7.17
N SER A 72 12.40 21.21 7.15
CA SER A 72 12.99 22.26 7.99
C SER A 72 12.65 22.15 9.48
N ALA A 73 11.61 21.38 9.83
CA ALA A 73 11.11 21.28 11.21
C ALA A 73 11.81 20.20 12.06
N VAL A 74 12.39 19.16 11.46
CA VAL A 74 13.00 18.03 12.19
C VAL A 74 14.49 18.25 12.48
N ALA A 75 15.19 19.04 11.66
CA ALA A 75 16.61 19.34 11.87
C ALA A 75 16.90 20.29 13.06
N ARG A 76 15.88 20.67 13.83
CA ARG A 76 15.97 21.62 14.96
C ARG A 76 15.51 21.06 16.31
N ALA A 77 15.15 19.78 16.38
CA ALA A 77 14.81 19.08 17.63
C ALA A 77 15.88 18.02 17.92
#